data_AF-A0A9D6MPH2-F1
#
_entry.id   AF-A0A9D6MPH2-F1
#
_cell.length_a   1.000
_cell.length_b   1.000
_cell.length_c   1.000
_cell.angle_alpha   90.00
_cell.angle_beta   90.00
_cell.angle_gamma   90.00
#
_symmetry.space_group_name_H-M   'P 1'
#
loop_
_entity.id
_entity.type
_entity.pdbx_description
1 polymer ?
#
loop_
_entity_poly.entity_id
_entity_poly.type
_entity_poly.pdbx_seq_one_letter_code
_entity_poly.pdbx_strand_id
1 'polypeptide(L)'
;YPLNKVHKAHYVLMNIECELATLRELESAFRFNDAVLRSLVISRKHAVTSPSPLVKESEEKSAAPAPAAPEGGEPEATESASPDQA
;
A
#
# COMPACT_ATOMS: atom_id res chain seq x y z
N TYR A 1 -4.55 10.32 6.34
CA TYR A 1 -4.47 10.22 7.81
C TYR A 1 -3.50 9.09 8.15
N PRO A 2 -2.44 9.34 8.94
CA PRO A 2 -1.47 8.32 9.30
C PRO A 2 -2.09 7.32 10.30
N LEU A 3 -1.77 6.04 10.14
CA LEU A 3 -2.12 5.00 11.11
C LEU A 3 -0.82 4.48 11.71
N ASN A 4 -0.66 4.56 13.03
CA ASN A 4 0.57 4.14 13.73
C ASN A 4 1.86 4.73 13.12
N LYS A 5 1.82 6.00 12.69
CA LYS A 5 2.95 6.71 12.04
C LYS A 5 3.36 6.13 10.67
N VAL A 6 2.52 5.31 10.05
CA VAL A 6 2.71 4.73 8.72
C VAL A 6 1.85 5.46 7.69
N HIS A 7 2.44 5.75 6.52
CA HIS A 7 1.79 6.45 5.40
C HIS A 7 1.48 5.54 4.19
N LYS A 8 2.07 4.34 4.13
CA LYS A 8 1.85 3.34 3.07
C LYS A 8 1.47 2.00 3.69
N ALA A 9 0.44 1.36 3.15
CA ALA A 9 0.00 0.05 3.62
C ALA A 9 -0.42 -0.81 2.43
N HIS A 10 -0.36 -2.13 2.61
CA HIS A 10 -0.83 -3.09 1.63
C HIS A 10 -2.28 -3.47 1.95
N TYR A 11 -3.16 -3.28 0.97
CA TYR A 11 -4.56 -3.67 1.08
C TYR A 11 -4.75 -5.08 0.53
N VAL A 12 -5.42 -5.91 1.31
CA VAL A 12 -5.82 -7.26 0.90
C VAL A 12 -7.32 -7.38 1.10
N LEU A 13 -8.02 -7.88 0.07
CA LEU A 13 -9.43 -8.23 0.14
C LEU A 13 -9.54 -9.75 0.10
N MET A 14 -10.24 -10.33 1.07
CA MET A 14 -10.53 -11.75 1.12
C MET A 14 -12.05 -11.94 1.12
N ASN A 15 -12.55 -12.80 0.23
CA ASN A 15 -13.94 -13.25 0.26
C ASN A 15 -13.95 -14.75 0.54
N ILE A 16 -14.27 -15.11 1.79
CA ILE A 16 -14.14 -16.47 2.30
C ILE A 16 -15.48 -16.94 2.85
N GLU A 17 -15.78 -18.22 2.63
CA GLU A 17 -16.89 -18.93 3.26
C GLU A 17 -16.31 -19.80 4.37
N CYS A 18 -16.71 -19.55 5.61
CA CYS A 18 -16.22 -20.28 6.77
C CYS A 18 -17.24 -20.29 7.91
N GLU A 19 -17.05 -21.22 8.84
CA GLU A 19 -17.85 -21.28 10.07
C GLU A 19 -17.41 -20.20 11.07
N LEU A 20 -18.31 -19.84 11.98
CA LEU A 20 -18.08 -18.81 13.00
C LEU A 20 -16.89 -19.11 13.93
N ALA A 21 -16.62 -20.39 14.22
CA ALA A 21 -15.46 -20.77 15.04
C ALA A 21 -14.14 -20.39 14.35
N THR A 22 -14.00 -20.75 13.08
CA THR A 22 -12.83 -20.41 12.27
C THR A 22 -12.68 -18.90 12.08
N LEU A 23 -13.78 -18.16 11.90
CA LEU A 23 -13.73 -16.71 11.81
C LEU A 23 -13.13 -16.06 13.08
N ARG A 24 -13.50 -16.55 14.27
CA ARG A 24 -12.96 -16.04 15.54
C ARG A 24 -11.47 -16.33 15.70
N GLU A 25 -11.03 -17.50 15.25
CA GLU A 25 -9.60 -17.85 15.24
C GLU A 25 -8.82 -16.90 14.32
N LEU A 26 -9.37 -16.57 13.15
CA LEU A 26 -8.76 -15.63 12.21
C LEU A 26 -8.70 -14.21 12.78
N GLU A 27 -9.78 -13.75 13.43
CA GLU A 27 -9.80 -12.44 14.10
C GLU A 27 -8.74 -12.36 15.22
N SER A 28 -8.61 -13.42 16.01
CA SER A 28 -7.57 -13.55 17.03
C SER A 28 -6.17 -13.47 16.40
N ALA A 29 -5.92 -14.23 15.33
CA ALA A 29 -4.64 -14.22 14.62
C ALA A 29 -4.27 -12.82 14.09
N PHE A 30 -5.24 -12.09 13.52
CA PHE A 30 -5.01 -10.71 13.08
C PHE A 30 -4.73 -9.75 14.23
N ARG A 31 -5.33 -9.96 15.41
CA ARG A 31 -5.13 -9.10 16.58
C ARG A 31 -3.74 -9.20 17.18
N PHE A 32 -3.09 -10.37 17.08
CA PHE A 32 -1.75 -10.63 17.61
C PHE A 32 -0.64 -10.44 16.58
N ASN A 33 -0.98 -10.20 15.31
CA ASN A 33 0.00 -10.00 14.24
C ASN A 33 0.28 -8.51 14.01
N ASP A 34 1.49 -8.06 14.35
CA ASP A 34 1.92 -6.67 14.19
C ASP A 34 2.03 -6.20 12.72
N ALA A 35 2.05 -7.13 11.76
CA ALA A 35 1.98 -6.77 10.34
C ALA A 35 0.59 -6.29 9.92
N VAL A 36 -0.46 -6.61 10.69
CA VAL A 36 -1.85 -6.23 10.38
C VAL A 36 -2.22 -4.97 11.14
N LEU A 37 -2.23 -3.84 10.44
CA LEU A 37 -2.55 -2.54 11.05
C LEU A 37 -4.04 -2.35 11.35
N ARG A 38 -4.91 -2.92 10.51
CA ARG A 38 -6.37 -2.81 10.61
C ARG A 38 -7.02 -3.96 9.85
N SER A 39 -7.98 -4.63 10.50
CA SER A 39 -8.87 -5.60 9.89
C SER A 39 -10.32 -5.10 9.92
N LEU A 40 -11.11 -5.49 8.92
CA LEU A 40 -12.56 -5.24 8.85
C LEU A 40 -13.23 -6.51 8.33
N VAL A 41 -14.20 -7.01 9.09
CA VAL A 41 -15.00 -8.17 8.73
C VAL A 41 -16.42 -7.71 8.43
N ILE A 42 -16.97 -8.12 7.28
CA ILE A 42 -18.33 -7.79 6.87
C ILE A 42 -19.04 -9.09 6.48
N SER A 43 -20.19 -9.36 7.10
CA SER A 43 -21.02 -10.50 6.71
C SER A 43 -21.65 -10.26 5.34
N ARG A 44 -21.67 -11.30 4.51
CA ARG A 44 -22.30 -11.28 3.19
C ARG A 44 -23.33 -12.40 3.11
N LYS A 45 -24.46 -12.12 2.48
CA LYS A 45 -25.53 -13.10 2.26
C LYS A 45 -25.17 -14.12 1.18
N HIS A 46 -24.32 -13.72 0.23
CA HIS A 46 -23.88 -14.54 -0.90
C HIS A 46 -22.40 -14.27 -1.21
N ALA A 47 -21.72 -15.26 -1.79
CA ALA A 47 -20.36 -15.13 -2.26
C ALA A 47 -20.28 -14.21 -3.50
N VAL A 48 -19.35 -13.26 -3.49
CA VAL A 48 -19.10 -12.33 -4.59
C VAL A 48 -17.80 -12.73 -5.27
N THR A 49 -17.89 -13.16 -6.53
CA THR A 49 -16.74 -13.67 -7.30
C THR A 49 -16.20 -12.68 -8.32
N SER A 50 -16.86 -11.53 -8.49
CA SER A 50 -16.41 -10.51 -9.43
C SER A 50 -15.16 -9.79 -8.91
N PRO A 51 -14.23 -9.40 -9.81
CA PRO A 51 -13.03 -8.68 -9.40
C PRO A 51 -13.38 -7.31 -8.83
N SER A 52 -12.63 -6.91 -7.78
CA SER A 52 -12.77 -5.60 -7.13
C SER A 52 -12.46 -4.47 -8.12
N PRO A 53 -13.21 -3.36 -8.08
CA PRO A 53 -12.89 -2.15 -8.84
C PRO A 53 -11.45 -1.67 -8.61
N LEU A 54 -10.93 -1.83 -7.39
CA LEU A 54 -9.57 -1.41 -7.03
C LEU A 54 -8.47 -2.18 -7.79
N VAL A 55 -8.74 -3.45 -8.13
CA VAL A 55 -7.80 -4.26 -8.93
C VAL A 55 -7.94 -3.90 -10.41
N LYS A 56 -9.17 -3.74 -10.90
CA LYS A 56 -9.45 -3.36 -12.29
C LYS A 56 -8.79 -2.02 -12.66
N GLU A 57 -8.98 -0.99 -11.83
CA GLU A 57 -8.37 0.32 -12.03
C GLU A 57 -6.84 0.27 -11.96
N SER A 58 -6.27 -0.62 -11.12
CA SER A 58 -4.82 -0.76 -11.02
C SER A 58 -4.22 -1.46 -12.24
N GLU A 59 -4.90 -2.44 -12.83
CA GLU A 59 -4.47 -3.06 -14.09
C GLU A 59 -4.57 -2.06 -15.25
N GLU A 60 -5.65 -1.30 -15.35
CA GLU A 60 -5.83 -0.26 -16.39
C GLU A 60 -4.76 0.84 -16.30
N LYS A 61 -4.41 1.27 -15.07
CA LYS A 61 -3.36 2.28 -14.86
C LYS A 61 -1.95 1.74 -15.10
N SER A 62 -1.73 0.45 -14.90
CA SER A 62 -0.43 -0.21 -15.14
C SER A 62 -0.17 -0.49 -16.62
N ALA A 63 -1.21 -0.47 -17.47
CA ALA A 63 -1.13 -0.66 -18.91
C ALA A 63 -0.81 0.63 -19.70
N ALA A 64 -0.81 1.80 -19.06
CA ALA A 64 -0.35 3.04 -19.68
C ALA A 64 1.20 3.08 -19.68
N PRO A 65 1.87 3.30 -20.83
CA PRO A 65 3.32 3.45 -20.84
C PRO A 65 3.70 4.66 -19.98
N ALA A 66 4.61 4.47 -19.03
CA ALA A 66 5.14 5.55 -18.22
C ALA A 66 5.70 6.64 -19.16
N PRO A 67 5.30 7.92 -19.04
CA PRO A 67 6.04 8.98 -19.71
C PRO A 67 7.45 9.00 -19.11
N ALA A 68 8.45 8.86 -19.98
CA ALA A 68 9.86 8.97 -19.62
C ALA A 68 10.06 10.25 -18.79
N ALA A 69 10.47 10.10 -17.54
CA ALA A 69 10.90 11.22 -16.73
C ALA A 69 12.15 11.84 -17.38
N PRO A 70 12.18 13.15 -17.68
CA PRO A 70 13.41 13.80 -18.07
C PRO A 70 14.33 13.88 -16.84
N GLU A 71 15.56 13.38 -16.99
CA GLU A 71 16.66 13.72 -16.08
C GLU A 71 16.86 15.24 -16.08
N GLY A 72 16.83 15.86 -14.91
CA GLY A 72 16.97 17.30 -14.75
C GLY A 72 17.13 17.68 -13.29
N GLY A 73 18.25 17.28 -12.67
CA GLY A 73 18.71 17.85 -11.41
C GLY A 73 19.51 19.12 -11.69
N GLU A 74 18.96 20.27 -11.30
CA GLU A 74 19.65 21.56 -11.28
C GLU A 74 20.79 21.60 -10.24
N PRO A 75 21.80 22.47 -10.43
CA PRO A 75 23.08 22.40 -9.74
C PRO A 75 23.01 22.99 -8.32
N GLU A 76 23.52 22.25 -7.34
CA GLU A 76 23.74 22.77 -5.99
C GLU A 76 25.05 23.56 -5.95
N ALA A 77 24.93 24.88 -5.83
CA ALA A 77 26.04 25.77 -5.54
C ALA A 77 26.59 25.49 -4.13
N THR A 78 27.83 25.05 -4.03
CA THR A 78 28.62 25.13 -2.80
C THR A 78 29.88 25.97 -3.03
N GLU A 79 29.77 27.20 -2.56
CA GLU A 79 30.86 28.10 -2.23
C GLU A 79 31.86 27.38 -1.33
N SER A 80 33.09 27.19 -1.80
CA SER A 80 34.24 26.91 -0.95
C SER A 80 35.35 27.90 -1.31
N ALA A 81 35.72 28.66 -0.28
CA ALA A 81 36.60 29.82 -0.34
C ALA A 81 38.05 29.43 -0.66
N SER A 82 38.65 30.27 -1.51
CA SER A 82 40.06 30.70 -1.61
C SER A 82 41.17 29.67 -1.87
N PRO A 83 41.88 29.77 -3.02
CA PRO A 83 43.25 29.33 -3.16
C PRO A 83 44.25 30.42 -2.73
N ASP A 84 45.13 30.00 -1.83
CA ASP A 84 46.44 30.54 -1.47
C ASP A 84 47.28 30.93 -2.71
N GLN A 85 47.85 32.14 -2.75
CA GLN A 85 48.88 32.53 -3.71
C GLN A 85 49.98 33.36 -3.01
N ALA A 86 51.20 32.80 -3.07
CA ALA A 86 52.53 33.38 -3.31
C ALA A 86 52.90 34.75 -2.69
#